data_AF-F1L9U5-F1
#
_entry.id   AF-F1L9U5-F1
#
_cell.length_a   1.000
_cell.length_b   1.000
_cell.length_c   1.000
_cell.angle_alpha   90.00
_cell.angle_beta   90.00
_cell.angle_gamma   90.00
#
_symmetry.space_group_name_H-M   'P 1'
#
loop_
_entity.id
_entity.type
_entity.pdbx_description
1 polymer ?
#
loop_
_entity_poly.entity_id
_entity_poly.type
_entity_poly.pdbx_seq_one_letter_code
_entity_poly.pdbx_strand_id
1 'polypeptide(L)'
;MHGAVVHTDRPLRYQCSYCEKMFHHRRDKNIHERTHTGERPYSCGYCGKGFTQSQALTIHIRTHTGERPYTCTICGKDFRDSSALRKHEFMKHTSTGAPVAYHGLNDLVLMSIPSAVSTEQLQQMPPSFP
;
A
#
# COMPACT_ATOMS: atom_id res chain seq x y z
N MET A 1 -27.25 -4.49 34.66
CA MET A 1 -26.88 -3.21 34.05
C MET A 1 -25.98 -3.50 32.86
N HIS A 2 -26.54 -3.64 31.65
CA HIS A 2 -25.74 -3.86 30.46
C HIS A 2 -25.35 -2.50 29.90
N GLY A 3 -24.09 -2.14 30.11
CA GLY A 3 -23.50 -0.94 29.52
C GLY A 3 -23.52 -1.07 28.00
N ALA A 4 -24.25 -0.18 27.34
CA ALA A 4 -24.16 -0.03 25.90
C ALA A 4 -22.79 0.56 25.56
N VAL A 5 -21.98 -0.19 24.82
CA VAL A 5 -20.81 0.37 24.15
C VAL A 5 -21.35 1.33 23.09
N VAL A 6 -21.27 2.64 23.36
CA VAL A 6 -21.54 3.64 22.35
C VAL A 6 -20.43 3.51 21.31
N HIS A 7 -20.73 2.87 20.18
CA HIS A 7 -19.97 3.10 18.97
C HIS A 7 -20.07 4.59 18.67
N THR A 8 -19.01 5.33 19.00
CA THR A 8 -18.91 6.74 18.67
C THR A 8 -18.63 6.83 17.18
N ASP A 9 -19.69 6.73 16.37
CA ASP A 9 -19.61 7.11 14.95
C ASP A 9 -19.06 8.53 14.89
N ARG A 10 -17.82 8.65 14.43
CA ARG A 10 -17.12 9.92 14.31
C ARG A 10 -18.01 10.85 13.51
N PRO A 11 -18.50 11.99 14.04
CA PRO A 11 -19.46 12.81 13.33
C PRO A 11 -18.90 13.29 11.99
N LEU A 12 -19.72 13.21 10.94
CA LEU A 12 -19.42 13.76 9.62
C LEU A 12 -19.46 15.29 9.73
N ARG A 13 -18.32 15.95 9.50
CA ARG A 13 -18.18 17.40 9.75
C ARG A 13 -18.04 18.23 8.48
N TYR A 14 -17.76 17.60 7.34
CA TYR A 14 -17.42 18.31 6.11
C TYR A 14 -18.43 18.02 5.02
N GLN A 15 -19.31 18.99 4.75
CA GLN A 15 -20.30 18.91 3.68
C GLN A 15 -19.70 19.39 2.35
N CYS A 16 -20.06 18.72 1.24
CA CYS A 16 -19.75 19.18 -0.11
C CYS A 16 -20.47 20.49 -0.43
N SER A 17 -19.81 21.40 -1.16
CA SER A 17 -20.42 22.68 -1.54
C SER A 17 -21.35 22.58 -2.76
N TYR A 18 -21.33 21.46 -3.49
CA TYR A 18 -22.10 21.24 -4.72
C TYR A 18 -23.22 20.20 -4.57
N CYS A 19 -23.22 19.41 -3.48
CA CYS A 19 -24.24 18.41 -3.21
C CYS A 19 -24.36 18.12 -1.71
N GLU A 20 -25.32 17.29 -1.32
CA GLU A 20 -25.62 17.03 0.09
C GLU A 20 -24.69 16.00 0.76
N LYS A 21 -23.66 15.51 0.05
CA LYS A 21 -22.75 14.50 0.60
C LYS A 21 -21.88 15.08 1.72
N MET A 22 -21.71 14.29 2.79
CA MET A 22 -20.89 14.63 3.94
C MET A 22 -19.70 13.67 4.09
N PHE A 23 -18.61 14.17 4.68
CA PHE A 23 -17.34 13.48 4.85
C PHE A 23 -16.78 13.66 6.27
N HIS A 24 -16.00 12.67 6.72
CA HIS A 24 -15.30 12.74 8.02
C HIS A 24 -14.05 13.62 7.96
N HIS A 25 -13.43 13.73 6.79
CA HIS A 25 -12.21 14.50 6.58
C HIS A 25 -12.40 15.56 5.48
N ARG A 26 -11.82 16.74 5.70
CA ARG A 26 -11.79 17.83 4.72
C ARG A 26 -11.11 17.40 3.42
N ARG A 27 -10.08 16.55 3.49
CA ARG A 27 -9.38 16.03 2.31
C ARG A 27 -10.33 15.24 1.41
N ASP A 28 -11.17 14.39 1.98
CA ASP A 28 -12.12 13.58 1.20
C ASP A 28 -13.19 14.46 0.56
N LYS A 29 -13.71 15.45 1.32
CA LYS A 29 -14.60 16.49 0.77
C LYS A 29 -13.97 17.22 -0.40
N ASN A 30 -12.73 17.71 -0.26
CA ASN A 30 -12.04 18.43 -1.34
C ASN A 30 -11.78 17.52 -2.56
N ILE A 31 -11.37 16.27 -2.36
CA ILE A 31 -11.20 15.30 -3.46
C ILE A 31 -12.52 15.03 -4.16
N HIS A 32 -13.61 14.91 -3.41
CA HIS A 32 -14.94 14.77 -3.96
C HIS A 32 -15.35 16.01 -4.76
N GLU A 33 -15.06 17.22 -4.30
CA GLU A 33 -15.42 18.44 -5.04
C GLU A 33 -14.78 18.53 -6.41
N ARG A 34 -13.60 17.93 -6.60
CA ARG A 34 -12.97 17.81 -7.92
C ARG A 34 -13.82 17.01 -8.91
N THR A 35 -14.77 16.19 -8.45
CA THR A 35 -15.71 15.49 -9.35
C THR A 35 -16.77 16.43 -9.92
N HIS A 36 -17.04 17.56 -9.25
CA HIS A 36 -17.96 18.59 -9.75
C HIS A 36 -17.23 19.58 -10.65
N THR A 37 -16.06 20.04 -10.22
CA THR A 37 -15.28 21.04 -10.97
C THR A 37 -14.52 20.44 -12.16
N GLY A 38 -14.32 19.13 -12.19
CA GLY A 38 -13.49 18.46 -13.19
C GLY A 38 -12.00 18.71 -13.02
N GLU A 39 -11.57 19.39 -11.95
CA GLU A 39 -10.17 19.71 -11.70
C GLU A 39 -9.32 18.43 -11.58
N ARG A 40 -8.24 18.36 -12.34
CA ARG A 40 -7.30 17.23 -12.35
C ARG A 40 -5.87 17.73 -12.12
N PRO A 41 -5.48 17.99 -10.86
CA PRO A 41 -4.17 18.59 -10.56
C PRO A 41 -2.98 17.70 -10.92
N TYR A 42 -3.20 16.39 -11.08
CA TYR A 42 -2.13 15.42 -11.28
C TYR A 42 -2.15 14.92 -12.71
N SER A 43 -1.22 15.33 -13.54
CA SER A 43 -1.13 14.91 -14.94
C SER A 43 -0.02 13.87 -15.16
N CYS A 44 -0.26 12.95 -16.08
CA CYS A 44 0.73 11.98 -16.52
C CYS A 44 1.72 12.62 -17.48
N GLY A 45 3.01 12.57 -17.17
CA GLY A 45 4.07 13.06 -18.05
C GLY A 45 4.20 12.26 -19.36
N TYR A 46 3.76 11.00 -19.40
CA TYR A 46 3.86 10.16 -20.60
C TYR A 46 2.75 10.40 -21.62
N CYS A 47 1.51 10.67 -21.18
CA CYS A 47 0.35 10.76 -22.07
C CYS A 47 -0.56 11.97 -21.82
N GLY A 48 -0.19 12.87 -20.90
CA GLY A 48 -0.96 14.07 -20.55
C GLY A 48 -2.26 13.79 -19.77
N LYS A 49 -2.61 12.53 -19.51
CA LYS A 49 -3.85 12.18 -18.82
C LYS A 49 -3.88 12.74 -17.39
N GLY A 50 -4.91 13.51 -17.06
CA GLY A 50 -5.11 14.10 -15.74
C GLY A 50 -5.83 13.19 -14.74
N PHE A 51 -5.55 13.35 -13.46
CA PHE A 51 -6.11 12.61 -12.32
C PHE A 51 -6.45 13.56 -11.17
N THR A 52 -7.46 13.20 -10.38
CA THR A 52 -7.91 13.97 -9.21
C THR A 52 -7.07 13.71 -7.96
N GLN A 53 -6.30 12.61 -7.94
CA GLN A 53 -5.49 12.15 -6.81
C GLN A 53 -4.11 11.67 -7.28
N SER A 54 -3.07 11.93 -6.47
CA SER A 54 -1.70 11.51 -6.76
C SER A 54 -1.55 9.99 -6.83
N GLN A 55 -2.16 9.25 -5.90
CA GLN A 55 -2.11 7.78 -5.88
C GLN A 55 -2.64 7.17 -7.19
N ALA A 56 -3.70 7.77 -7.76
CA ALA A 56 -4.26 7.32 -9.03
C ALA A 56 -3.29 7.57 -10.20
N LEU A 57 -2.57 8.69 -10.18
CA LEU A 57 -1.50 8.96 -11.13
C LEU A 57 -0.35 7.95 -10.98
N THR A 58 0.11 7.65 -9.76
CA THR A 58 1.19 6.69 -9.52
C THR A 58 0.82 5.29 -10.05
N ILE A 59 -0.37 4.80 -9.73
CA ILE A 59 -0.87 3.51 -10.25
C ILE A 59 -0.97 3.55 -11.78
N HIS A 60 -1.39 4.68 -12.36
CA HIS A 60 -1.43 4.83 -13.81
C HIS A 60 -0.03 4.82 -14.44
N ILE A 61 0.97 5.46 -13.83
CA ILE A 61 2.36 5.45 -14.33
C ILE A 61 2.89 4.02 -14.44
N ARG A 62 2.50 3.12 -13.52
CA ARG A 62 2.82 1.68 -13.62
C ARG A 62 2.28 0.99 -14.87
N THR A 63 1.29 1.57 -15.55
CA THR A 63 0.83 1.07 -16.85
C THR A 63 1.77 1.41 -17.99
N HIS A 64 2.57 2.48 -17.86
CA HIS A 64 3.63 2.84 -18.80
C HIS A 64 4.92 2.07 -18.52
N THR A 65 5.32 1.97 -17.24
CA THR A 65 6.57 1.29 -16.86
C THR A 65 6.45 -0.23 -16.82
N GLY A 66 5.23 -0.77 -16.74
CA GLY A 66 4.99 -2.20 -16.60
C GLY A 66 5.23 -2.75 -15.20
N GLU A 67 5.58 -1.92 -14.21
CA GLU A 67 5.84 -2.32 -12.83
C GLU A 67 4.60 -2.96 -12.17
N ARG A 68 4.79 -4.10 -11.51
CA ARG A 68 3.72 -4.84 -10.82
C ARG A 68 4.21 -5.31 -9.45
N PRO A 69 4.24 -4.42 -8.45
CA PRO A 69 4.88 -4.71 -7.16
C PRO A 69 4.02 -5.57 -6.23
N TYR A 70 2.79 -5.92 -6.62
CA TYR A 70 1.87 -6.68 -5.79
C TYR A 70 1.71 -8.09 -6.35
N THR A 71 2.33 -9.07 -5.72
CA THR A 71 2.25 -10.47 -6.14
C THR A 71 1.29 -11.24 -5.25
N CYS A 72 0.40 -12.02 -5.85
CA CYS A 72 -0.42 -12.98 -5.12
C CYS A 72 0.44 -14.12 -4.62
N THR A 73 0.45 -14.35 -3.31
CA THR A 73 1.25 -15.42 -2.70
C THR A 73 0.73 -16.82 -3.00
N ILE A 74 -0.53 -16.94 -3.44
CA ILE A 74 -1.19 -18.23 -3.68
C ILE A 74 -0.95 -18.72 -5.11
N CYS A 75 -1.06 -17.84 -6.11
CA CYS A 75 -0.89 -18.22 -7.52
C CYS A 75 0.29 -17.54 -8.23
N GLY A 76 1.05 -16.69 -7.54
CA GLY A 76 2.22 -16.00 -8.11
C GLY A 76 1.89 -14.90 -9.13
N LYS A 77 0.62 -14.48 -9.25
CA LYS A 77 0.21 -13.49 -10.25
C LYS A 77 0.49 -12.06 -9.77
N ASP A 78 1.05 -11.24 -10.64
CA ASP A 78 1.41 -9.85 -10.31
C ASP A 78 0.35 -8.81 -10.71
N PHE A 79 0.21 -7.79 -9.89
CA PHE A 79 -0.76 -6.70 -9.98
C PHE A 79 -0.09 -5.34 -9.81
N ARG A 80 -0.70 -4.31 -10.42
CA ARG A 80 -0.19 -2.92 -10.40
C ARG A 80 -0.62 -2.14 -9.14
N ASP A 81 -1.68 -2.59 -8.48
CA ASP A 81 -2.20 -2.01 -7.25
C ASP A 81 -2.61 -3.11 -6.24
N SER A 82 -2.62 -2.75 -4.96
CA SER A 82 -3.03 -3.66 -3.87
C SER A 82 -4.53 -3.98 -3.92
N SER A 83 -5.33 -3.06 -4.45
CA SER A 83 -6.78 -3.25 -4.54
C SER A 83 -7.17 -4.32 -5.57
N ALA A 84 -6.49 -4.40 -6.71
CA ALA A 84 -6.69 -5.47 -7.68
C ALA A 84 -6.17 -6.81 -7.16
N LEU A 85 -5.02 -6.82 -6.46
CA LEU A 85 -4.54 -8.03 -5.79
C LEU A 85 -5.60 -8.54 -4.80
N ARG A 86 -6.08 -7.69 -3.88
CA ARG A 86 -7.09 -8.07 -2.90
C ARG A 86 -8.38 -8.56 -3.54
N LYS A 87 -8.86 -7.91 -4.61
CA LYS A 87 -10.04 -8.37 -5.36
C LYS A 87 -9.79 -9.73 -6.01
N HIS A 88 -8.60 -9.94 -6.55
CA HIS A 88 -8.20 -11.20 -7.15
C HIS A 88 -8.18 -12.31 -6.09
N GLU A 89 -7.49 -12.09 -4.97
CA GLU A 89 -7.44 -13.03 -3.85
C GLU A 89 -8.85 -13.32 -3.34
N PHE A 90 -9.67 -12.27 -3.17
CA PHE A 90 -11.04 -12.42 -2.72
C PHE A 90 -11.86 -13.35 -3.63
N MET A 91 -11.80 -13.09 -4.93
CA MET A 91 -12.63 -13.80 -5.92
C MET A 91 -12.07 -15.16 -6.35
N LYS A 92 -10.76 -15.39 -6.18
CA LYS A 92 -10.08 -16.58 -6.74
C LYS A 92 -9.50 -17.51 -5.69
N HIS A 93 -9.25 -17.02 -4.48
CA HIS A 93 -8.54 -17.77 -3.45
C HIS A 93 -9.25 -17.79 -2.09
N THR A 94 -10.13 -16.83 -1.79
CA THR A 94 -10.89 -16.85 -0.54
C THR A 94 -12.36 -17.16 -0.81
N SER A 95 -12.71 -18.45 -0.85
CA SER A 95 -14.07 -18.89 -0.49
C SER A 95 -14.27 -18.97 1.03
N THR A 96 -13.22 -18.73 1.82
CA THR A 96 -13.23 -18.88 3.28
C THR A 96 -12.49 -17.69 3.89
N GLY A 97 -13.20 -16.90 4.71
CA GLY A 97 -12.79 -15.57 5.17
C GLY A 97 -11.65 -15.55 6.20
N ALA A 98 -10.43 -15.84 5.79
CA ALA A 98 -9.23 -15.55 6.56
C ALA A 98 -8.45 -14.38 5.91
N PRO A 99 -8.12 -13.31 6.66
CA PRO A 99 -7.36 -12.19 6.11
C PRO A 99 -5.91 -12.61 5.85
N VAL A 100 -5.49 -12.57 4.59
CA VAL A 100 -4.08 -12.69 4.19
C VAL A 100 -3.33 -11.47 4.72
N ALA A 101 -2.39 -11.69 5.65
CA ALA A 101 -1.52 -10.65 6.17
C ALA A 101 -0.57 -10.19 5.05
N TYR A 102 -0.71 -8.93 4.65
CA TYR A 102 0.15 -8.29 3.67
C TYR A 102 1.50 -8.00 4.31
N HIS A 103 2.51 -8.83 4.06
CA HIS A 103 3.89 -8.48 4.36
C HIS A 103 4.38 -7.51 3.27
N GLY A 104 4.32 -6.22 3.59
CA GLY A 104 4.92 -5.18 2.77
C GLY A 104 6.43 -5.39 2.66
N LEU A 105 6.92 -5.39 1.43
CA LEU A 105 8.33 -5.40 1.06
C LEU A 105 9.05 -4.20 1.70
N ASN A 106 9.65 -4.43 2.86
CA ASN A 106 10.92 -3.84 3.24
C ASN A 106 11.90 -5.02 3.32
N ASP A 107 12.74 -5.17 2.32
CA ASP A 107 13.88 -6.09 2.36
C ASP A 107 14.78 -5.73 3.55
N LEU A 108 14.66 -6.48 4.64
CA LEU A 108 15.77 -6.83 5.50
C LEU A 108 15.92 -8.34 5.38
N VAL A 109 16.79 -8.72 4.45
CA VAL A 109 17.33 -10.07 4.36
C VAL A 109 18.07 -10.35 5.67
N LEU A 110 17.41 -10.97 6.64
CA LEU A 110 18.11 -11.68 7.70
C LEU A 110 18.33 -13.09 7.18
N MET A 111 19.46 -13.29 6.50
CA MET A 111 19.93 -14.62 6.17
C MET A 111 19.99 -15.45 7.45
N SER A 112 19.46 -16.67 7.38
CA SER A 112 19.59 -17.68 8.40
C SER A 112 21.09 -17.92 8.71
N ILE A 113 21.49 -17.70 9.95
CA ILE A 113 22.76 -18.22 10.48
C ILE A 113 22.43 -19.56 11.13
N PRO A 114 22.91 -20.70 10.61
CA PRO A 114 22.90 -21.92 11.37
C PRO A 114 24.11 -22.00 12.32
N SER A 115 23.82 -22.58 13.48
CA SER A 115 24.71 -23.33 14.38
C SER A 115 25.56 -22.59 15.42
N ALA A 116 25.36 -23.08 16.65
CA ALA A 116 26.08 -22.79 17.86
C ALA A 116 27.43 -23.55 17.95
N VAL A 117 28.22 -23.12 18.94
CA VAL A 117 29.34 -23.79 19.66
C VAL A 117 30.77 -23.33 19.34
N SER A 118 31.25 -22.46 20.25
CA SER A 118 32.47 -22.49 21.08
C SER A 118 33.91 -22.60 20.56
N THR A 119 34.74 -21.90 21.35
CA THR A 119 36.13 -22.17 21.83
C THR A 119 37.34 -21.76 20.98
N GLU A 120 38.05 -20.77 21.56
CA GLU A 120 39.52 -20.68 21.72
C GLU A 120 40.46 -20.30 20.55
N GLN A 121 41.14 -19.16 20.76
CA GLN A 121 42.60 -18.96 20.69
C GLN A 121 43.35 -19.20 19.36
N LEU A 122 43.91 -18.12 18.76
CA LEU A 122 45.37 -17.81 18.73
C LEU A 122 45.77 -16.88 17.57
N GLN A 123 46.43 -15.79 17.97
CA GLN A 123 47.68 -15.22 17.45
C GLN A 123 48.06 -15.18 15.95
N GLN A 124 48.53 -13.97 15.60
CA GLN A 124 49.76 -13.64 14.84
C GLN A 124 49.71 -13.38 13.32
N MET A 125 50.42 -12.30 12.98
CA MET A 125 50.63 -11.64 11.68
C MET A 125 51.43 -12.51 10.68
N PRO A 126 51.61 -12.04 9.43
CA PRO A 126 52.89 -11.40 9.12
C PRO A 126 52.78 -10.10 8.28
N PRO A 127 53.89 -9.33 8.14
CA PRO A 127 53.91 -7.95 7.67
C PRO A 127 54.23 -7.83 6.17
N SER A 128 54.03 -6.66 5.58
CA SER A 128 55.11 -5.86 4.93
C SER A 128 54.57 -4.64 4.18
N PHE A 129 55.27 -3.52 4.43
CA PHE A 129 55.36 -2.27 3.68
C PHE A 129 55.84 -2.51 2.22
N PRO A 130 55.86 -1.51 1.31
CA PRO A 130 56.52 -0.21 1.43
C PRO A 130 55.61 0.97 1.81
#